data_AF-A0A951GX42-F1
#
_entry.id   AF-A0A951GX42-F1
#
_cell.length_a   1.000
_cell.length_b   1.000
_cell.length_c   1.000
_cell.angle_alpha   90.00
_cell.angle_beta   90.00
_cell.angle_gamma   90.00
#
_symmetry.space_group_name_H-M   'P 1'
#
loop_
_entity.id
_entity.type
_entity.pdbx_description
1 polymer ?
#
loop_
_entity_poly.entity_id
_entity_poly.type
_entity_poly.pdbx_seq_one_letter_code
_entity_poly.pdbx_strand_id
1 'polypeptide(L)' 'DAGLVAEVRERDRLLFAWTVNDRSLISRLRRLGVDGVATADPRLFVEQ' A
#
# COMPACT_ATOMS: atom_id res chain seq x y z
N ASP A 1 4.43 -8.86 -2.12
CA ASP A 1 4.24 -10.32 -2.11
C ASP A 1 2.77 -10.59 -1.86
N ALA A 2 2.11 -11.40 -2.69
CA ALA A 2 0.69 -11.72 -2.49
C ALA A 2 0.45 -12.67 -1.31
N GLY A 3 1.41 -13.54 -1.00
CA GLY A 3 1.36 -14.44 0.15
C GLY A 3 1.37 -13.66 1.47
N LEU A 4 2.21 -12.63 1.56
CA LEU A 4 2.24 -11.76 2.75
C LEU A 4 0.89 -11.06 3.00
N VAL A 5 0.23 -10.55 1.95
CA VAL A 5 -1.09 -9.92 2.10
C VAL A 5 -2.13 -10.92 2.60
N ALA A 6 -2.13 -12.14 2.05
CA ALA A 6 -3.02 -13.21 2.50
C ALA A 6 -2.76 -13.57 3.97
N GLU A 7 -1.50 -13.77 4.33
CA GLU A 7 -1.09 -14.16 5.69
C GLU A 7 -1.53 -13.13 6.76
N VAL A 8 -1.39 -11.84 6.46
CA VAL A 8 -1.78 -10.75 7.36
C VAL A 8 -3.30 -10.68 7.50
N ARG A 9 -4.04 -10.85 6.39
CA ARG A 9 -5.50 -10.85 6.40
C ARG A 9 -6.09 -12.04 7.16
N GLU A 10 -5.51 -13.23 7.03
CA GLU A 10 -5.91 -14.42 7.78
C GLU A 10 -5.80 -14.24 9.31
N ARG A 11 -5.01 -13.26 9.76
CA ARG A 11 -4.81 -12.93 11.18
C ARG A 11 -5.63 -11.72 11.64
N ASP A 12 -6.58 -11.24 10.83
CA ASP A 12 -7.36 -10.02 11.07
C ASP A 12 -6.47 -8.79 11.36
N ARG A 13 -5.35 -8.68 10.65
CA ARG A 13 -4.40 -7.56 10.77
C ARG A 13 -4.39 -6.69 9.52
N LEU A 14 -3.79 -5.51 9.65
CA LEU A 14 -3.63 -4.53 8.58
C LEU A 14 -2.16 -4.47 8.14
N LEU A 15 -1.94 -4.37 6.82
CA LEU A 15 -0.62 -4.23 6.21
C LEU A 15 -0.42 -2.83 5.64
N PHE A 16 0.59 -2.13 6.16
CA PHE A 16 0.98 -0.79 5.68
C PHE A 16 2.35 -0.83 5.03
N ALA A 17 2.51 -0.14 3.90
CA ALA A 17 3.79 0.04 3.23
C ALA A 17 4.37 1.44 3.50
N TRP A 18 5.68 1.54 3.70
CA TRP A 18 6.39 2.79 3.94
C TRP A 18 7.87 2.67 3.50
N THR A 19 8.56 3.74 3.10
CA THR A 19 8.06 5.04 2.59
C THR A 19 7.95 4.94 1.07
N VAL A 20 6.78 5.25 0.51
CA VAL A 20 6.53 5.10 -0.93
C VAL A 20 6.32 6.47 -1.56
N ASN A 21 7.26 6.89 -2.41
CA ASN A 21 7.22 8.19 -3.10
C ASN A 21 7.03 8.08 -4.61
N ASP A 22 6.46 6.95 -5.08
CA ASP A 22 6.23 6.68 -6.50
C ASP A 22 4.76 6.30 -6.76
N ARG A 23 4.13 6.97 -7.73
CA ARG A 23 2.70 6.77 -8.06
C ARG A 23 2.44 5.38 -8.64
N SER A 24 3.38 4.85 -9.44
CA SER A 24 3.23 3.54 -10.07
C SER A 24 3.26 2.42 -9.02
N LEU A 25 4.14 2.56 -8.03
CA LEU A 25 4.30 1.64 -6.91
C LEU A 25 3.12 1.73 -5.95
N ILE A 26 2.62 2.94 -5.63
CA ILE A 26 1.36 3.11 -4.87
C ILE A 26 0.22 2.34 -5.56
N SER A 27 0.08 2.50 -6.88
CA SER A 27 -0.95 1.82 -7.66
C SER A 27 -0.78 0.29 -7.63
N ARG A 28 0.47 -0.20 -7.71
CA ARG A 28 0.77 -1.63 -7.61
C ARG A 28 0.45 -2.19 -6.23
N LEU A 29 0.82 -1.48 -5.16
CA LEU A 29 0.56 -1.89 -3.78
C LEU A 29 -0.93 -1.91 -3.46
N ARG A 30 -1.69 -0.91 -3.93
CA ARG A 30 -3.16 -0.89 -3.84
C ARG A 30 -3.78 -2.11 -4.52
N ARG A 31 -3.34 -2.45 -5.74
CA ARG A 31 -3.80 -3.66 -6.45
C ARG A 31 -3.42 -4.94 -5.73
N LEU A 32 -2.28 -4.96 -5.04
CA LEU A 32 -1.83 -6.10 -4.24
C LEU A 32 -2.70 -6.29 -2.98
N GLY A 33 -3.37 -5.23 -2.51
CA GLY A 33 -4.30 -5.28 -1.39
C GLY A 33 -3.72 -4.84 -0.05
N VAL A 34 -2.65 -4.03 -0.04
CA VAL A 34 -2.21 -3.36 1.21
C VAL A 34 -3.29 -2.40 1.70
N ASP A 35 -3.43 -2.28 3.01
CA ASP A 35 -4.47 -1.46 3.64
C ASP A 35 -4.10 0.03 3.69
N GLY A 36 -2.81 0.34 3.60
CA GLY A 36 -2.36 1.72 3.53
C GLY A 36 -0.93 1.89 3.04
N VAL A 37 -0.62 3.13 2.67
CA VAL A 37 0.71 3.55 2.22
C VAL A 37 1.07 4.87 2.86
N ALA A 38 2.25 4.95 3.46
CA ALA A 38 2.83 6.19 3.94
C ALA A 38 3.82 6.76 2.90
N THR A 39 3.73 8.06 2.64
CA THR A 39 4.55 8.79 1.67
C THR A 39 5.09 10.07 2.28
N ALA A 40 6.24 10.53 1.80
CA ALA A 40 6.74 11.87 2.08
C ALA A 40 6.14 12.92 1.11
N ASP A 41 5.44 12.51 0.06
CA ASP A 41 4.81 13.40 -0.92
C ASP A 41 3.27 13.24 -0.94
N PRO A 42 2.53 14.05 -0.15
CA PRO A 42 1.07 13.95 -0.09
C PRO A 42 0.37 14.26 -1.42
N ARG A 43 1.04 14.93 -2.36
CA ARG A 43 0.49 15.24 -3.70
C ARG A 43 0.30 13.97 -4.55
N LEU A 44 0.85 12.83 -4.13
CA LEU A 44 0.62 11.55 -4.79
C LEU A 44 -0.81 11.02 -4.56
N PHE A 45 -1.56 11.55 -3.59
CA PHE A 45 -2.92 11.10 -3.26
C PHE A 45 -4.05 12.01 -3.72
N VAL A 46 -3.76 13.22 -4.21
CA VAL A 46 -4.78 14.11 -4.75
C VAL A 46 -5.14 13.69 -6.19
N GLU A 47 -6.42 13.79 -6.55
CA GLU A 47 -6.86 13.73 -7.96
C GLU A 47 -6.36 14.99 -8.69
N GLN A 48 -5.93 14.84 -9.94
CA GLN A 48 -5.63 15.97 -10.81
C GLN A 48 -6.90 16.44 -11.53
#